data_AF-A0AA87ZQJ6-F1
#
_entry.id   AF-A0AA87ZQJ6-F1
#
_cell.length_a   1.000
_cell.length_b   1.000
_cell.length_c   1.000
_cell.angle_alpha   90.00
_cell.angle_beta   90.00
_cell.angle_gamma   90.00
#
_symmetry.space_group_name_H-M   'P 1'
#
loop_
_entity.id
_entity.type
_entity.pdbx_description
1 polymer ?
#
loop_
_entity_poly.entity_id
_entity_poly.type
_entity_poly.pdbx_seq_one_letter_code
_entity_poly.pdbx_strand_id
1 'polypeptide(L)'
;MKNLSVDTIACISLNDTFVLKAWKEDLKIGDEVLILFDGNGDFTKAIGVELNLSDKPVGLGVRSRRYTLLAEGGIVKILNLEEGGAFTFSSGDDILRGWTKTKDQRPKQHMGKRKDNQPSNREAADGRGGREKSGGG
;
A
#
# COMPACT_ATOMS: atom_id res chain seq x y z
N MET A 1 -3.45 13.38 -4.66
CA MET A 1 -2.86 12.21 -3.96
C MET A 1 -1.74 12.55 -2.96
N LYS A 2 -1.08 13.72 -3.04
CA LYS A 2 0.07 14.11 -2.20
C LYS A 2 -0.11 14.08 -0.66
N ASN A 3 -1.32 13.90 -0.14
CA ASN A 3 -1.60 13.88 1.30
C ASN A 3 -2.02 12.49 1.83
N LEU A 4 -2.08 11.45 0.99
CA LEU A 4 -2.12 10.08 1.47
C LEU A 4 -0.72 9.51 1.50
N SER A 5 -0.34 8.91 2.63
CA SER A 5 0.80 8.01 2.75
C SER A 5 0.46 6.67 2.08
N VAL A 6 0.26 6.66 0.77
CA VAL A 6 0.10 5.43 -0.02
C VAL A 6 1.46 5.06 -0.59
N ASP A 7 1.88 3.81 -0.37
CA ASP A 7 3.17 3.32 -0.86
C ASP A 7 3.15 2.99 -2.36
N THR A 8 2.00 2.57 -2.89
CA THR A 8 1.86 2.16 -4.29
C THR A 8 0.47 2.45 -4.83
N ILE A 9 0.40 3.05 -6.01
CA ILE A 9 -0.82 3.13 -6.82
C ILE A 9 -0.68 2.11 -7.93
N ALA A 10 -1.63 1.21 -8.05
CA ALA A 10 -1.63 0.17 -9.07
C ALA A 10 -2.90 0.18 -9.91
N CYS A 11 -2.76 -0.12 -11.20
CA CYS A 11 -3.85 -0.40 -12.12
C CYS A 11 -3.74 -1.86 -12.56
N ILE A 12 -4.80 -2.65 -12.38
CA ILE A 12 -4.85 -4.07 -12.71
C ILE A 12 -5.86 -4.32 -13.82
N SER A 13 -5.53 -5.21 -14.76
CA SER A 13 -6.42 -5.64 -15.82
C SER A 13 -6.16 -7.08 -16.24
N LEU A 14 -7.16 -7.75 -16.80
CA LEU A 14 -7.03 -9.10 -17.38
C LEU A 14 -6.42 -9.08 -18.79
N ASN A 15 -5.97 -7.93 -19.28
CA ASN A 15 -5.19 -7.87 -20.51
C ASN A 15 -3.82 -8.55 -20.32
N ASP A 16 -3.27 -9.11 -21.38
CA ASP A 16 -1.92 -9.64 -21.38
C ASP A 16 -0.86 -8.52 -21.24
N THR A 17 0.36 -8.93 -20.93
CA THR A 17 1.46 -7.99 -20.65
C THR A 17 1.85 -7.14 -21.86
N PHE A 18 1.64 -7.60 -23.10
CA PHE A 18 2.04 -6.85 -24.29
C PHE A 18 1.05 -5.72 -24.55
N VAL A 19 -0.25 -6.01 -24.42
CA VAL A 19 -1.30 -4.99 -24.49
C VAL A 19 -1.12 -3.95 -23.38
N LEU A 20 -0.88 -4.38 -22.14
CA LEU A 20 -0.68 -3.44 -21.03
C LEU A 20 0.59 -2.60 -21.17
N LYS A 21 1.67 -3.16 -21.73
CA LYS A 21 2.88 -2.40 -22.03
C LYS A 21 2.62 -1.32 -23.07
N ALA A 22 1.99 -1.68 -24.20
CA ALA A 22 1.65 -0.72 -25.24
C ALA A 22 0.70 0.38 -24.71
N TRP A 23 -0.26 0.01 -23.86
CA TRP A 23 -1.20 0.97 -23.28
C TRP A 23 -0.52 1.92 -22.29
N LYS A 24 0.43 1.41 -21.48
CA LYS A 24 1.26 2.24 -20.58
C LYS A 24 2.06 3.28 -21.38
N GLU A 25 2.69 2.86 -22.48
CA GLU A 25 3.48 3.71 -23.37
C GLU A 25 2.63 4.78 -24.06
N ASP A 26 1.49 4.39 -24.64
CA ASP A 26 0.57 5.28 -25.35
C ASP A 26 0.00 6.37 -24.44
N LEU A 27 -0.46 5.98 -23.24
CA LEU A 27 -0.97 6.91 -22.24
C LEU A 27 0.13 7.70 -21.51
N LYS A 28 1.41 7.43 -21.82
CA LYS A 28 2.59 8.04 -21.18
C LYS A 28 2.53 7.93 -19.66
N ILE A 29 2.03 6.79 -19.17
CA ILE A 29 2.00 6.47 -17.76
C ILE A 29 3.46 6.20 -17.34
N GLY A 30 4.05 7.12 -16.59
CA GLY A 30 5.40 6.98 -16.04
C GLY A 30 5.47 5.93 -14.94
N ASP A 31 6.31 6.17 -13.94
CA ASP A 31 6.52 5.23 -12.83
C ASP A 31 5.61 5.48 -11.62
N GLU A 32 4.69 6.45 -11.73
CA GLU A 32 3.74 6.81 -10.67
C GLU A 32 2.60 5.79 -10.50
N VAL A 33 2.34 4.98 -11.54
CA VAL A 33 1.31 3.93 -11.50
C VAL A 33 1.92 2.61 -11.92
N LEU A 34 1.85 1.63 -11.02
CA LEU A 34 2.23 0.25 -11.31
C LEU A 34 1.13 -0.41 -12.14
N ILE A 35 1.46 -0.85 -13.36
CA ILE A 35 0.53 -1.61 -14.20
C ILE A 35 0.71 -3.10 -13.91
N LEU A 36 -0.35 -3.74 -13.44
CA LEU A 36 -0.42 -5.16 -13.09
C LEU A 36 -1.25 -5.92 -14.12
N PHE A 37 -0.76 -7.09 -14.51
CA PHE A 37 -1.49 -7.99 -15.39
C PHE A 37 -2.13 -9.12 -14.56
N ASP A 38 -3.38 -9.43 -14.85
CA ASP A 38 -4.15 -10.54 -14.27
C ASP A 38 -4.71 -11.40 -15.41
N GLY A 39 -3.86 -11.83 -16.34
CA GLY A 39 -4.30 -12.45 -17.61
C GLY A 39 -5.16 -13.70 -17.44
N ASN A 40 -4.97 -14.47 -16.35
CA ASN A 40 -5.79 -15.64 -16.02
C ASN A 40 -7.06 -15.29 -15.21
N GLY A 41 -7.16 -14.05 -14.73
CA GLY A 41 -8.21 -13.59 -13.84
C GLY A 41 -8.16 -14.20 -12.45
N ASP A 42 -7.00 -14.71 -12.01
CA ASP A 42 -6.88 -15.44 -10.73
C ASP A 42 -7.13 -14.48 -9.56
N PHE A 43 -6.59 -13.27 -9.63
CA PHE A 43 -6.87 -12.25 -8.61
C PHE A 43 -8.32 -11.78 -8.69
N THR A 44 -8.80 -11.45 -9.89
CA THR A 44 -10.17 -10.98 -10.13
C THR A 44 -11.22 -11.94 -9.57
N LYS A 45 -11.05 -13.25 -9.82
CA LYS A 45 -11.93 -14.30 -9.27
C LYS A 45 -11.80 -14.42 -7.76
N ALA A 46 -10.58 -14.34 -7.22
CA ALA A 46 -10.34 -14.49 -5.78
C ALA A 46 -11.06 -13.42 -4.95
N ILE A 47 -11.23 -12.22 -5.49
CA ILE A 47 -11.96 -11.12 -4.82
C ILE A 47 -13.43 -11.01 -5.26
N GLY A 48 -13.91 -11.90 -6.13
CA GLY A 48 -15.31 -11.98 -6.56
C GLY A 48 -15.80 -10.79 -7.38
N VAL A 49 -14.92 -10.21 -8.22
CA VAL A 49 -15.25 -9.03 -9.05
C VAL A 49 -15.24 -9.32 -10.53
N GLU A 50 -15.37 -10.58 -10.92
CA GLU A 50 -15.49 -10.98 -12.32
C GLU A 50 -16.81 -10.51 -12.97
N LEU A 51 -16.73 -10.26 -14.27
CA LEU A 51 -17.84 -9.90 -15.14
C LEU A 51 -17.76 -10.74 -16.41
N ASN A 52 -18.75 -11.61 -16.62
CA ASN A 52 -18.83 -12.40 -17.84
C ASN A 52 -19.53 -11.62 -18.94
N LEU A 53 -18.80 -11.30 -20.01
CA LEU A 53 -19.29 -10.60 -21.20
C LEU A 53 -19.27 -11.50 -22.45
N SER A 54 -19.19 -12.82 -22.27
CA SER A 54 -19.12 -13.77 -23.39
C SER A 54 -20.42 -13.81 -24.21
N ASP A 55 -21.55 -13.48 -23.60
CA ASP A 55 -22.88 -13.42 -24.22
C ASP A 55 -23.19 -12.07 -24.87
N LYS A 56 -22.31 -11.07 -24.70
CA LYS A 56 -22.52 -9.73 -25.28
C LYS A 56 -22.03 -9.68 -26.72
N PRO A 57 -22.62 -8.84 -27.59
CA PRO A 57 -22.21 -8.73 -28.99
C PRO A 57 -20.71 -8.43 -29.20
N VAL A 58 -20.09 -7.76 -28.22
CA VAL A 58 -18.66 -7.44 -28.22
C VAL A 58 -17.76 -8.65 -27.91
N GLY A 59 -18.29 -9.72 -27.31
CA GLY A 59 -17.60 -10.99 -27.13
C GLY A 59 -16.29 -10.91 -26.33
N LEU A 60 -16.26 -10.17 -25.21
CA LEU A 60 -15.02 -9.86 -24.49
C LEU A 60 -14.55 -10.97 -23.54
N GLY A 61 -15.34 -12.03 -23.35
CA GLY A 61 -15.07 -13.08 -22.37
C GLY A 61 -15.26 -12.59 -20.93
N VAL A 62 -14.57 -13.25 -19.99
CA VAL A 62 -14.54 -12.83 -18.58
C VAL A 62 -13.58 -11.65 -18.41
N ARG A 63 -14.04 -10.61 -17.73
CA ARG A 63 -13.29 -9.38 -17.41
C ARG A 63 -13.42 -9.05 -15.93
N SER A 64 -12.64 -8.08 -15.46
CA SER A 64 -12.86 -7.46 -14.17
C SER A 64 -13.98 -6.43 -14.28
N ARG A 65 -14.86 -6.37 -13.27
CA ARG A 65 -15.68 -5.19 -13.01
C ARG A 65 -14.78 -3.98 -12.74
N ARG A 66 -15.32 -2.78 -12.93
CA ARG A 66 -14.62 -1.54 -12.55
C ARG A 66 -14.70 -1.37 -11.04
N TYR A 67 -13.58 -1.09 -10.40
CA TYR A 67 -13.55 -0.79 -8.98
C TYR A 67 -12.35 0.10 -8.61
N THR A 68 -12.40 0.69 -7.42
CA THR A 68 -11.21 1.13 -6.69
C THR A 68 -11.11 0.39 -5.36
N LEU A 69 -9.89 0.04 -4.98
CA LEU A 69 -9.60 -0.78 -3.80
C LEU A 69 -8.49 -0.14 -3.01
N LEU A 70 -8.72 0.06 -1.71
CA LEU A 70 -7.67 0.43 -0.75
C LEU A 70 -7.39 -0.77 0.15
N ALA A 71 -6.14 -1.23 0.16
CA ALA A 71 -5.66 -2.26 1.07
C ALA A 71 -4.54 -1.71 1.97
N GLU A 72 -4.50 -2.18 3.20
CA GLU A 72 -3.44 -1.90 4.18
C GLU A 72 -3.05 -3.23 4.83
N GLY A 73 -1.77 -3.61 4.75
CA GLY A 73 -1.27 -4.88 5.29
C GLY A 73 -1.93 -6.12 4.68
N GLY A 74 -2.28 -6.06 3.39
CA GLY A 74 -2.99 -7.15 2.69
C GLY A 74 -4.48 -7.25 3.00
N ILE A 75 -5.04 -6.36 3.84
CA ILE A 75 -6.45 -6.35 4.19
C ILE A 75 -7.15 -5.23 3.44
N VAL A 76 -8.21 -5.56 2.69
CA VAL A 76 -9.06 -4.58 2.02
C VAL A 76 -9.80 -3.73 3.07
N LYS A 77 -9.66 -2.41 2.97
CA LYS A 77 -10.31 -1.42 3.85
C LYS A 77 -11.47 -0.71 3.17
N ILE A 78 -11.36 -0.47 1.87
CA ILE A 78 -12.37 0.19 1.05
C ILE A 78 -12.43 -0.56 -0.28
N LEU A 79 -13.64 -0.91 -0.71
CA LEU A 79 -13.91 -1.46 -2.03
C LEU A 79 -15.10 -0.71 -2.63
N ASN A 80 -14.82 0.09 -3.65
CA ASN A 80 -15.83 0.80 -4.44
C ASN A 80 -16.05 0.03 -5.72
N LEU A 81 -16.95 -0.97 -5.68
CA LEU A 81 -17.24 -1.85 -6.81
C LEU A 81 -18.41 -1.34 -7.64
N GLU A 82 -18.18 -1.05 -8.92
CA GLU A 82 -19.22 -0.59 -9.84
C GLU A 82 -20.07 -1.74 -10.35
N GLU A 83 -21.34 -1.43 -10.66
CA GLU A 83 -22.15 -2.29 -11.52
C GLU A 83 -21.60 -2.39 -12.94
N GLY A 84 -21.99 -3.45 -13.66
CA GLY A 84 -21.46 -3.77 -14.99
C GLY A 84 -21.60 -2.59 -15.97
N GLY A 85 -20.47 -2.02 -16.40
CA GLY A 85 -20.41 -0.90 -17.35
C GLY A 85 -20.52 0.50 -16.72
N ALA A 86 -20.74 0.62 -15.41
CA ALA A 86 -20.87 1.90 -14.72
C ALA A 86 -19.52 2.57 -14.39
N PHE A 87 -19.61 3.85 -14.04
CA PHE A 87 -18.55 4.67 -13.45
C PHE A 87 -19.20 5.79 -12.63
N THR A 88 -19.47 5.51 -11.36
CA THR A 88 -20.27 6.38 -10.49
C THR A 88 -19.59 6.71 -9.16
N PHE A 89 -18.80 5.78 -8.59
CA PHE A 89 -18.09 5.95 -7.31
C PHE A 89 -16.71 5.27 -7.26
N SER A 90 -16.16 4.84 -8.40
CA SER A 90 -14.81 4.29 -8.50
C SER A 90 -13.78 5.31 -9.03
N SER A 91 -13.97 6.61 -8.82
CA SER A 91 -12.97 7.61 -9.21
C SER A 91 -11.83 7.71 -8.17
N GLY A 92 -10.72 8.34 -8.58
CA GLY A 92 -9.62 8.67 -7.66
C GLY A 92 -10.06 9.59 -6.51
N ASP A 93 -11.03 10.48 -6.77
CA ASP A 93 -11.58 11.36 -5.75
C ASP A 93 -12.50 10.62 -4.78
N ASP A 94 -13.25 9.62 -5.26
CA ASP A 94 -14.11 8.79 -4.40
C ASP A 94 -13.30 8.01 -3.38
N ILE A 95 -12.21 7.37 -3.80
CA ILE A 95 -11.36 6.61 -2.88
C ILE A 95 -10.60 7.52 -1.91
N LEU A 96 -10.20 8.72 -2.35
CA LEU A 96 -9.62 9.74 -1.48
C LEU A 96 -10.63 10.20 -0.40
N ARG A 97 -11.89 10.46 -0.79
CA ARG A 97 -12.97 10.79 0.15
C ARG A 97 -13.28 9.65 1.11
N GLY A 98 -13.23 8.41 0.65
CA GLY A 98 -13.41 7.24 1.50
C GLY A 98 -12.30 7.12 2.55
N TRP A 99 -11.05 7.35 2.15
CA TRP A 99 -9.90 7.26 3.04
C TRP A 99 -9.87 8.34 4.13
N THR A 100 -10.27 9.58 3.83
CA THR A 100 -10.31 10.64 4.86
C THR A 100 -11.31 10.30 5.96
N LYS A 101 -12.50 9.79 5.59
CA LYS A 101 -13.52 9.35 6.54
C LYS A 101 -13.03 8.21 7.44
N THR A 102 -12.35 7.22 6.87
CA THR A 102 -11.83 6.09 7.66
C THR A 102 -10.69 6.51 8.57
N LYS A 103 -9.82 7.45 8.14
CA LYS A 103 -8.75 7.98 8.98
C LYS A 103 -9.25 8.62 10.27
N ASP A 104 -10.30 9.42 10.19
CA ASP A 104 -10.86 10.13 11.34
C ASP A 104 -11.52 9.19 12.37
N GLN A 105 -11.90 7.99 11.94
CA GLN A 105 -12.48 6.95 12.79
C GLN A 105 -11.44 6.00 13.41
N ARG A 106 -10.15 6.10 13.03
CA ARG A 106 -9.11 5.25 13.63
C ARG A 106 -8.83 5.70 15.06
N PRO A 107 -8.65 4.76 16.01
CA PRO A 107 -8.18 5.11 17.35
C PRO A 107 -6.88 5.90 17.23
N LYS A 108 -6.81 7.07 17.87
CA LYS A 108 -5.53 7.80 18.02
C LYS A 108 -4.61 6.87 18.82
N GLN A 109 -3.69 6.20 18.13
CA GLN A 109 -2.61 5.51 18.82
C GLN A 109 -1.90 6.58 19.64
N HIS A 110 -1.95 6.44 20.97
CA HIS A 110 -1.11 7.23 21.85
C HIS A 110 0.33 6.91 21.46
N MET A 111 0.97 7.80 20.69
CA MET A 111 2.40 7.81 20.53
C MET A 111 2.95 8.10 21.93
N GLY A 112 3.20 7.05 22.71
CA GLY A 112 3.88 7.16 23.98
C GLY A 112 5.15 7.97 23.73
N LYS A 113 5.25 9.14 24.37
CA LYS A 113 6.47 9.93 24.34
C LYS A 113 7.59 8.96 24.69
N ARG A 114 8.51 8.72 23.74
CA ARG A 114 9.78 8.07 24.07
C ARG A 114 10.37 8.96 25.16
N LYS A 115 10.45 8.45 26.39
CA LYS A 115 11.23 9.11 27.43
C LYS A 115 12.68 8.89 27.03
N ASP A 116 13.34 9.98 26.68
CA ASP A 116 14.76 10.04 26.49
C ASP A 116 15.42 9.67 27.82
N ASN A 117 15.86 8.42 27.95
CA ASN A 117 16.64 7.98 29.09
C ASN A 117 18.01 7.54 28.59
N GLN A 118 18.86 8.53 28.29
CA GLN A 118 20.30 8.36 28.35
C GLN A 118 20.76 8.74 29.75
N PRO A 119 21.49 7.85 30.44
CA PRO A 119 22.64 8.24 31.21
C PRO A 119 23.90 7.98 30.38
N SER A 120 24.62 9.06 30.09
CA SER A 120 25.94 9.05 29.48
C SER A 120 26.95 8.38 30.41
N ASN A 121 27.48 7.24 30.04
CA ASN A 121 28.75 6.76 30.58
C ASN A 121 29.83 6.96 29.51
N ARG A 122 30.56 8.08 29.63
CA ARG A 122 31.87 8.26 29.00
C ARG A 122 32.93 8.11 30.09
N GLU A 123 33.69 7.03 29.96
CA GLU A 123 35.14 6.96 30.11
C GLU A 123 35.81 7.90 31.13
N ALA A 124 36.31 7.31 32.22
CA ALA A 124 37.56 7.75 32.82
C ALA A 124 38.56 6.59 32.68
N ALA A 125 39.39 6.68 31.64
CA ALA A 125 40.60 5.90 31.53
C ALA A 125 41.76 6.62 32.24
N ASP A 126 42.68 5.80 32.76
CA ASP A 126 44.12 6.04 32.88
C ASP A 126 44.70 6.51 34.24
N GLY A 127 45.20 5.52 34.99
CA GLY A 127 46.64 5.34 35.27
C GLY A 127 47.44 6.44 35.99
N ARG A 128 47.88 6.14 37.23
CA ARG A 128 49.31 6.04 37.63
C ARG A 128 49.52 5.98 39.16
N GLY A 129 50.25 4.95 39.59
CA GLY A 129 51.41 5.01 40.51
C GLY A 129 51.20 5.30 42.00
N GLY A 130 51.69 4.39 42.87
CA GLY A 130 51.99 4.74 44.26
C GLY A 130 52.02 3.58 45.25
N ARG A 131 53.20 2.97 45.39
CA ARG A 131 53.63 1.98 46.39
C ARG A 131 53.57 2.54 47.82
N GLU A 132 53.07 1.77 48.80
CA GLU A 132 53.68 1.69 50.15
C GLU A 132 53.20 0.51 51.00
N LYS A 133 54.07 0.12 51.94
CA LYS A 133 54.14 -1.14 52.69
C LYS A 133 53.43 -1.08 54.05
N SER A 134 52.99 -2.24 54.55
CA SER A 134 53.04 -2.76 55.94
C SER A 134 52.06 -3.95 56.01
N GLY A 135 52.24 -5.08 56.70
CA GLY A 135 53.19 -5.52 57.73
C GLY A 135 52.39 -6.33 58.77
N GLY A 136 52.79 -7.60 59.02
CA GLY A 136 52.33 -8.45 60.12
C GLY A 136 51.15 -9.38 59.78
N GLY A 137 51.18 -10.68 60.07
CA GLY A 137 52.16 -11.55 60.73
C GLY A 137 51.74 -13.01 60.56
#